data_AF-A0A2J6TQ11-F1
#
_entry.id   AF-A0A2J6TQ11-F1
#
_cell.length_a   1.000
_cell.length_b   1.000
_cell.length_c   1.000
_cell.angle_alpha   90.00
_cell.angle_beta   90.00
_cell.angle_gamma   90.00
#
_symmetry.space_group_name_H-M   'P 1'
#
loop_
_entity.id
_entity.type
_entity.pdbx_description
1 polymer ?
#
loop_
_entity_poly.entity_id
_entity_poly.type
_entity_poly.pdbx_seq_one_letter_code
_entity_poly.pdbx_strand_id
1 'polypeptide(L)'
;MGAIPQAEHQDFVLHSIQPRIINHDISLFLEHNLGEIRQEWTFEADWPGEVILRQLVLHACGLFIWAATACRFIREGRRFARKRLDKILTGSSSSAITAPEKHLDEIYLAVLKNSISSDYSDEEKEEARDILKSTLGSVVVLLSPLSASSLSRLSRLPKEEVDQTFEDLHAILDVPEDPTHQLRLHHPSFRDFLLNKDRCGDFWIEEKEAHQLLATDCIQLMSQTLKKDICEMHIPSSQTSQVESDWIKKCLPPEIQYACLYWVQHLQRSGSQAHNGEIAHRFLQAHLLHWLEALGWMGKTSEGIQAILILEAHVQVSCLSIIY
;
A
#
# COMPACT_ATOMS: atom_id res chain seq x y z
N MET A 1 34.25 -18.55 -10.71
CA MET A 1 33.02 -19.03 -11.37
C MET A 1 32.55 -20.29 -10.65
N GLY A 2 31.73 -20.14 -9.61
CA GLY A 2 31.08 -21.27 -8.94
C GLY A 2 29.68 -21.42 -9.53
N ALA A 3 29.47 -22.47 -10.33
CA ALA A 3 28.16 -22.78 -10.87
C ALA A 3 27.25 -23.27 -9.73
N ILE A 4 26.09 -22.63 -9.59
CA ILE A 4 25.02 -23.11 -8.71
C ILE A 4 24.50 -24.42 -9.32
N PRO A 5 24.40 -25.52 -8.55
CA PRO A 5 23.84 -26.78 -9.05
C PRO A 5 22.40 -26.54 -9.53
N GLN A 6 22.04 -27.09 -10.68
CA GLN A 6 20.67 -27.14 -11.15
C GLN A 6 19.83 -27.92 -10.13
N ALA A 7 19.11 -27.22 -9.26
CA ALA A 7 18.05 -27.81 -8.47
C ALA A 7 16.95 -28.25 -9.46
N GLU A 8 16.52 -29.52 -9.37
CA GLU A 8 15.35 -30.00 -10.09
C GLU A 8 14.12 -29.20 -9.63
N HIS A 9 13.73 -28.20 -10.42
CA HIS A 9 12.48 -27.50 -10.20
C HIS A 9 11.34 -28.40 -10.67
N GLN A 10 10.56 -28.90 -9.71
CA GLN A 10 9.30 -29.59 -9.98
C GLN A 10 8.16 -28.58 -9.83
N ASP A 11 7.49 -28.28 -10.95
CA ASP A 11 6.32 -27.41 -10.96
C ASP A 11 5.11 -28.20 -10.43
N PHE A 12 4.65 -27.84 -9.22
CA PHE A 12 3.43 -28.41 -8.65
C PHE A 12 2.24 -27.50 -8.88
N VAL A 13 1.14 -28.10 -9.32
CA VAL A 13 -0.16 -27.42 -9.35
C VAL A 13 -0.67 -27.30 -7.91
N LEU A 14 -0.72 -26.08 -7.38
CA LEU A 14 -0.98 -25.79 -5.95
C LEU A 14 -2.25 -26.48 -5.40
N HIS A 15 -3.31 -26.59 -6.21
CA HIS A 15 -4.58 -27.23 -5.81
C HIS A 15 -4.55 -28.77 -5.79
N SER A 16 -3.45 -29.39 -6.22
CA SER A 16 -3.25 -30.85 -6.18
C SER A 16 -2.47 -31.31 -4.94
N ILE A 17 -1.99 -30.38 -4.12
CA ILE A 17 -1.26 -30.69 -2.89
C ILE A 17 -2.26 -31.06 -1.81
N GLN A 18 -2.02 -32.18 -1.15
CA GLN A 18 -2.93 -32.68 -0.12
C GLN A 18 -2.94 -31.72 1.08
N PRO A 19 -4.10 -31.37 1.66
CA PRO A 19 -4.19 -30.42 2.78
C PRO A 19 -3.31 -30.78 3.98
N ARG A 20 -3.05 -32.08 4.21
CA ARG A 20 -2.12 -32.55 5.25
C ARG A 20 -0.67 -32.09 5.04
N ILE A 21 -0.22 -31.97 3.79
CA ILE A 21 1.13 -31.50 3.44
C ILE A 21 1.20 -30.00 3.69
N ILE A 22 0.22 -29.25 3.19
CA ILE A 22 0.12 -27.79 3.40
C ILE A 22 0.11 -27.45 4.89
N ASN A 23 -0.73 -28.14 5.68
CA ASN A 23 -0.80 -27.91 7.13
C ASN A 23 0.47 -28.31 7.87
N HIS A 24 1.18 -29.34 7.39
CA HIS A 24 2.49 -29.70 7.94
C HIS A 24 3.53 -28.62 7.68
N ASP A 25 3.61 -28.11 6.44
CA ASP A 25 4.56 -27.06 6.07
C ASP A 25 4.24 -25.74 6.78
N ILE A 26 2.96 -25.39 6.95
CA ILE A 26 2.52 -24.25 7.77
C ILE A 26 2.92 -24.46 9.24
N SER A 27 2.77 -25.67 9.78
CA SER A 27 3.19 -25.98 11.14
C SER A 27 4.69 -25.77 11.33
N LEU A 28 5.53 -26.24 10.40
CA LEU A 28 6.98 -26.04 10.43
C LEU A 28 7.34 -24.55 10.31
N PHE A 29 6.66 -23.84 9.41
CA PHE A 29 6.84 -22.40 9.24
C PHE A 29 6.52 -21.63 10.53
N LEU A 30 5.36 -21.91 11.15
CA LEU A 30 4.92 -21.29 12.40
C LEU A 30 5.87 -21.64 13.55
N GLU A 31 6.24 -22.91 13.70
CA GLU A 31 7.17 -23.36 14.75
C GLU A 31 8.51 -22.65 14.66
N HIS A 32 9.06 -22.52 13.44
CA HIS A 32 10.29 -21.79 13.21
C HIS A 32 10.17 -20.30 13.58
N ASN A 33 9.20 -19.58 13.01
CA ASN A 33 9.05 -18.14 13.21
C ASN A 33 8.67 -17.76 14.65
N LEU A 34 7.81 -18.56 15.30
CA LEU A 34 7.48 -18.38 16.71
C LEU A 34 8.67 -18.77 17.59
N GLY A 35 9.48 -19.75 17.19
CA GLY A 35 10.75 -20.07 17.82
C GLY A 35 11.74 -18.90 17.82
N GLU A 36 11.82 -18.14 16.73
CA GLU A 36 12.61 -16.90 16.67
C GLU A 36 12.07 -15.83 17.62
N ILE A 37 10.75 -15.57 17.58
CA ILE A 37 10.08 -14.61 18.47
C ILE A 37 10.32 -14.98 19.95
N ARG A 38 10.26 -16.27 20.27
CA ARG A 38 10.56 -16.79 21.62
C ARG A 38 11.97 -16.41 22.07
N GLN A 39 12.96 -16.55 21.18
CA GLN A 39 14.35 -16.23 21.47
C GLN A 39 14.55 -14.71 21.61
N GLU A 40 14.01 -13.92 20.68
CA GLU A 40 14.08 -12.46 20.69
C GLU A 40 13.52 -11.86 22.00
N TRP A 41 12.38 -12.36 22.47
CA TRP A 41 11.68 -11.82 23.64
C TRP A 41 11.87 -12.66 24.91
N THR A 42 12.77 -13.65 24.89
CA THR A 42 13.15 -14.51 26.03
C THR A 42 11.93 -15.13 26.73
N PHE A 43 11.02 -15.73 25.95
CA PHE A 43 9.88 -16.47 26.50
C PHE A 43 10.28 -17.87 27.00
N GLU A 44 9.36 -18.51 27.73
CA GLU A 44 9.54 -19.87 28.26
C GLU A 44 9.82 -20.87 27.13
N ALA A 45 10.59 -21.91 27.43
CA ALA A 45 11.06 -22.86 26.42
C ALA A 45 9.91 -23.60 25.69
N ASP A 46 8.76 -23.76 26.35
CA ASP A 46 7.58 -24.39 25.80
C ASP A 46 6.67 -23.40 25.04
N TRP A 47 6.92 -22.09 25.05
CA TRP A 47 6.09 -21.11 24.34
C TRP A 47 6.15 -21.31 22.81
N PRO A 48 5.01 -21.22 22.09
CA PRO A 48 3.65 -21.00 22.58
C PRO A 48 2.91 -22.27 23.01
N GLY A 49 3.53 -23.44 22.88
CA GLY A 49 2.96 -24.74 23.21
C GLY A 49 2.33 -25.43 22.00
N GLU A 50 2.37 -26.76 22.00
CA GLU A 50 1.89 -27.57 20.88
C GLU A 50 0.39 -27.37 20.59
N VAL A 51 -0.41 -27.14 21.63
CA VAL A 51 -1.86 -26.88 21.50
C VAL A 51 -2.12 -25.58 20.75
N ILE A 52 -1.42 -24.49 21.12
CA ILE A 52 -1.56 -23.20 20.45
C ILE A 52 -1.04 -23.28 19.01
N LEU A 53 0.10 -23.95 18.79
CA LEU A 53 0.63 -24.15 17.45
C LEU A 53 -0.40 -24.84 16.53
N ARG A 54 -1.06 -25.90 17.01
CA ARG A 54 -2.12 -26.59 16.26
C ARG A 54 -3.32 -25.68 15.98
N GLN A 55 -3.71 -24.82 16.92
CA GLN A 55 -4.78 -23.84 16.70
C GLN A 55 -4.41 -22.83 15.61
N LEU A 56 -3.18 -22.31 15.62
CA LEU A 56 -2.70 -21.40 14.57
C LEU A 56 -2.67 -22.07 13.18
N VAL A 57 -2.28 -23.35 13.10
CA VAL A 57 -2.35 -24.11 11.84
C VAL A 57 -3.79 -24.23 11.34
N LEU A 58 -4.76 -24.45 12.23
CA LEU A 58 -6.18 -24.49 11.88
C LEU A 58 -6.67 -23.12 11.38
N HIS A 59 -6.33 -22.03 12.08
CA HIS A 59 -6.71 -20.68 11.67
C HIS A 59 -6.06 -20.25 10.36
N ALA A 60 -4.84 -20.72 10.07
CA ALA A 60 -4.20 -20.46 8.79
C ALA A 60 -5.03 -20.99 7.61
N CYS A 61 -5.84 -22.04 7.80
CA CYS A 61 -6.75 -22.58 6.79
C CYS A 61 -6.04 -22.87 5.43
N GLY A 62 -4.79 -23.32 5.49
CA GLY A 62 -3.95 -23.57 4.31
C GLY A 62 -3.29 -22.33 3.68
N LEU A 63 -3.43 -21.14 4.28
CA LEU A 63 -2.89 -19.88 3.77
C LEU A 63 -1.57 -19.51 4.48
N PHE A 64 -0.45 -19.62 3.76
CA PHE A 64 0.84 -19.10 4.24
C PHE A 64 0.80 -17.59 4.50
N ILE A 65 0.01 -16.83 3.73
CA ILE A 65 -0.14 -15.39 3.97
C ILE A 65 -0.76 -15.10 5.34
N TRP A 66 -1.72 -15.93 5.79
CA TRP A 66 -2.26 -15.81 7.13
C TRP A 66 -1.18 -16.07 8.17
N ALA A 67 -0.44 -17.18 8.03
CA ALA A 67 0.62 -17.56 8.96
C ALA A 67 1.73 -16.51 9.05
N ALA A 68 2.17 -15.98 7.92
CA ALA A 68 3.18 -14.93 7.86
C ALA A 68 2.68 -13.62 8.50
N THR A 69 1.43 -13.21 8.21
CA THR A 69 0.83 -12.01 8.81
C THR A 69 0.69 -12.17 10.33
N ALA A 70 0.25 -13.35 10.81
CA ALA A 70 0.16 -13.66 12.23
C ALA A 70 1.53 -13.60 12.92
N CYS A 71 2.57 -14.18 12.33
CA CYS A 71 3.93 -14.12 12.89
C CYS A 71 4.45 -12.68 12.98
N ARG A 72 4.31 -11.88 11.92
CA ARG A 72 4.72 -10.46 11.94
C ARG A 72 3.93 -9.67 13.00
N PHE A 73 2.61 -9.84 13.01
CA PHE A 73 1.74 -9.21 14.00
C PHE A 73 2.17 -9.56 15.42
N ILE A 74 2.42 -10.83 15.74
CA ILE A 74 2.90 -11.25 17.07
C ILE A 74 4.26 -10.61 17.39
N ARG A 75 5.23 -10.70 16.47
CA ARG A 75 6.60 -10.19 16.65
C ARG A 75 6.63 -8.69 16.95
N GLU A 76 5.85 -7.90 16.23
CA GLU A 76 5.71 -6.44 16.40
C GLU A 76 5.10 -6.04 17.75
N GLY A 77 4.42 -6.97 18.43
CA GLY A 77 3.96 -6.72 19.80
C GLY A 77 5.09 -6.52 20.80
N ARG A 78 6.33 -6.89 20.46
CA ARG A 78 7.51 -6.83 21.33
C ARG A 78 7.20 -7.52 22.68
N ARG A 79 7.33 -6.79 23.79
CA ARG A 79 6.95 -7.25 25.14
C ARG A 79 5.47 -7.68 25.27
N PHE A 80 4.61 -7.31 24.34
CA PHE A 80 3.19 -7.67 24.27
C PHE A 80 2.89 -8.78 23.25
N ALA A 81 3.89 -9.47 22.70
CA ALA A 81 3.69 -10.56 21.74
C ALA A 81 2.71 -11.64 22.27
N ARG A 82 2.77 -12.00 23.57
CA ARG A 82 1.77 -12.91 24.19
C ARG A 82 0.35 -12.37 24.06
N LYS A 83 0.12 -11.08 24.34
CA LYS A 83 -1.20 -10.45 24.19
C LYS A 83 -1.67 -10.43 22.74
N ARG A 84 -0.76 -10.22 21.77
CA ARG A 84 -1.11 -10.27 20.33
C ARG A 84 -1.48 -11.69 19.88
N LEU A 85 -0.78 -12.70 20.38
CA LEU A 85 -1.15 -14.10 20.19
C LEU A 85 -2.54 -14.39 20.75
N ASP A 86 -2.82 -13.97 21.99
CA ASP A 86 -4.14 -14.15 22.61
C ASP A 86 -5.25 -13.44 21.81
N LYS A 87 -4.98 -12.26 21.23
CA LYS A 87 -5.91 -11.55 20.34
C LYS A 87 -6.25 -12.36 19.07
N ILE A 88 -5.27 -13.03 18.46
CA ILE A 88 -5.51 -13.89 17.29
C ILE A 88 -6.41 -15.07 17.67
N LEU A 89 -6.14 -15.70 18.82
CA LEU A 89 -6.89 -16.86 19.29
C LEU A 89 -8.33 -16.50 19.70
N THR A 90 -8.54 -15.33 20.32
CA THR A 90 -9.87 -14.86 20.77
C THR A 90 -10.71 -14.26 19.65
N GLY A 91 -10.09 -13.59 18.68
CA GLY A 91 -10.77 -13.00 17.52
C GLY A 91 -11.41 -14.04 16.58
N SER A 92 -10.93 -15.29 16.63
CA SER A 92 -11.41 -16.41 15.82
C SER A 92 -12.68 -17.05 16.41
N SER A 93 -13.73 -16.26 16.64
CA SER A 93 -14.97 -16.71 17.26
C SER A 93 -16.00 -17.16 16.21
N SER A 94 -15.78 -18.29 15.52
CA SER A 94 -16.89 -19.15 15.07
C SER A 94 -16.45 -20.55 14.64
N SER A 95 -17.11 -21.55 15.23
CA SER A 95 -16.94 -22.98 14.99
C SER A 95 -17.80 -23.48 13.81
N ALA A 96 -17.55 -22.97 12.62
CA ALA A 96 -18.11 -23.52 11.38
C ALA A 96 -17.01 -23.53 10.30
N ILE A 97 -17.18 -24.35 9.26
CA ILE A 97 -16.30 -24.38 8.09
C ILE A 97 -16.38 -23.00 7.41
N THR A 98 -15.56 -22.06 7.86
CA THR A 98 -15.44 -20.72 7.31
C THR A 98 -14.48 -20.77 6.12
N ALA A 99 -14.81 -20.05 5.05
CA ALA A 99 -13.95 -19.95 3.88
C ALA A 99 -12.56 -19.40 4.29
N PRO A 100 -11.45 -19.86 3.69
CA PRO A 100 -10.10 -19.38 4.02
C PRO A 100 -9.96 -17.85 4.01
N GLU A 101 -10.71 -17.18 3.14
CA GLU A 101 -10.77 -15.71 3.04
C GLU A 101 -11.24 -15.05 4.35
N LYS A 102 -12.20 -15.64 5.07
CA LYS A 102 -12.68 -15.07 6.35
C LYS A 102 -11.61 -15.07 7.43
N HIS A 103 -10.79 -16.12 7.51
CA HIS A 103 -9.68 -16.13 8.46
C HIS A 103 -8.61 -15.10 8.11
N LEU A 104 -8.40 -14.87 6.80
CA LEU A 104 -7.51 -13.81 6.33
C LEU A 104 -8.05 -12.41 6.68
N ASP A 105 -9.37 -12.21 6.55
CA ASP A 105 -10.03 -10.97 6.95
C ASP A 105 -9.94 -10.73 8.46
N GLU A 106 -10.10 -11.79 9.27
CA GLU A 106 -9.97 -11.73 10.74
C GLU A 106 -8.58 -11.26 11.17
N ILE A 107 -7.50 -11.78 10.56
CA ILE A 107 -6.14 -11.34 10.91
C ILE A 107 -5.86 -9.90 10.44
N TYR A 108 -6.36 -9.49 9.28
CA TYR A 108 -6.26 -8.09 8.84
C TYR A 108 -7.02 -7.14 9.76
N LEU A 109 -8.23 -7.50 10.17
CA LEU A 109 -9.01 -6.75 11.15
C LEU A 109 -8.30 -6.69 12.51
N ALA A 110 -7.64 -7.77 12.93
CA ALA A 110 -6.87 -7.78 14.18
C ALA A 110 -5.70 -6.79 14.13
N VAL A 111 -4.99 -6.71 13.01
CA VAL A 111 -3.91 -5.72 12.80
C VAL A 111 -4.47 -4.30 12.84
N LEU A 112 -5.50 -3.99 12.03
CA LEU A 112 -6.09 -2.65 11.93
C LEU A 112 -6.76 -2.17 13.22
N LYS A 113 -7.44 -3.06 13.94
CA LYS A 113 -8.03 -2.71 15.25
C LYS A 113 -6.96 -2.53 16.32
N ASN A 114 -5.80 -3.17 16.18
CA ASN A 114 -4.71 -3.03 17.13
C ASN A 114 -3.90 -1.74 16.91
N SER A 115 -3.89 -1.16 15.71
CA SER A 115 -3.27 0.14 15.44
C SER A 115 -4.05 1.32 16.02
N ILE A 116 -5.28 1.10 16.49
CA ILE A 116 -6.10 2.11 17.17
C ILE A 116 -6.10 1.80 18.67
N SER A 117 -5.67 2.76 19.50
CA SER A 117 -5.60 2.57 20.94
C SER A 117 -6.97 2.25 21.54
N SER A 118 -7.03 1.26 22.43
CA SER A 118 -8.25 0.95 23.19
C SER A 118 -8.68 2.07 24.13
N ASP A 119 -7.71 2.88 24.56
CA ASP A 119 -7.86 3.92 25.59
C ASP A 119 -8.41 5.23 25.01
N TYR A 120 -8.49 5.34 23.68
CA TYR A 120 -9.10 6.47 22.99
C TYR A 120 -10.61 6.55 23.23
N SER A 121 -11.12 7.78 23.28
CA SER A 121 -12.57 8.05 23.21
C SER A 121 -13.16 7.54 21.89
N ASP A 122 -14.48 7.49 21.78
CA ASP A 122 -15.12 7.07 20.53
C ASP A 122 -14.85 8.06 19.40
N GLU A 123 -14.77 9.36 19.70
CA GLU A 123 -14.38 10.40 18.75
C GLU A 123 -12.92 10.26 18.29
N GLU A 124 -11.99 10.04 19.23
CA GLU A 124 -10.57 9.83 18.91
C GLU A 124 -10.34 8.55 18.08
N LYS A 125 -11.12 7.50 18.32
CA LYS A 125 -11.09 6.27 17.52
C LYS A 125 -11.56 6.50 16.09
N GLU A 126 -12.57 7.34 15.89
CA GLU A 126 -13.07 7.67 14.56
C GLU A 126 -12.06 8.52 13.79
N GLU A 127 -11.48 9.54 14.43
CA GLU A 127 -10.41 10.35 13.83
C GLU A 127 -9.21 9.49 13.43
N ALA A 128 -8.73 8.61 14.32
CA ALA A 128 -7.65 7.68 14.01
C ALA A 128 -7.99 6.74 12.84
N ARG A 129 -9.25 6.30 12.76
CA ARG A 129 -9.73 5.45 11.65
C ARG A 129 -9.76 6.21 10.34
N ASP A 130 -10.15 7.47 10.33
CA ASP A 130 -10.18 8.29 9.13
C ASP A 130 -8.76 8.60 8.61
N ILE A 131 -7.81 8.90 9.49
CA ILE A 131 -6.39 9.07 9.13
C ILE A 131 -5.85 7.76 8.54
N LEU A 132 -6.14 6.63 9.18
CA LEU A 132 -5.75 5.30 8.71
C LEU A 132 -6.34 4.99 7.33
N LYS A 133 -7.63 5.26 7.10
CA LYS A 133 -8.30 5.05 5.82
C LYS A 133 -7.77 5.97 4.72
N SER A 134 -7.49 7.23 5.03
CA SER A 134 -6.91 8.18 4.08
C SER A 134 -5.50 7.74 3.64
N THR A 135 -4.67 7.35 4.60
CA THR A 135 -3.31 6.88 4.37
C THR A 135 -3.29 5.57 3.58
N LEU A 136 -4.03 4.55 4.05
CA LEU A 136 -4.13 3.27 3.36
C LEU A 136 -4.83 3.39 2.01
N GLY A 137 -5.83 4.25 1.89
CA GLY A 137 -6.51 4.56 0.64
C GLY A 137 -5.55 5.06 -0.42
N SER A 138 -4.66 5.98 -0.03
CA SER A 138 -3.57 6.45 -0.89
C SER A 138 -2.65 5.30 -1.31
N VAL A 139 -2.18 4.48 -0.35
CA VAL A 139 -1.28 3.35 -0.62
C VAL A 139 -1.90 2.35 -1.58
N VAL A 140 -3.14 1.91 -1.32
CA VAL A 140 -3.73 0.82 -2.10
C VAL A 140 -3.96 1.25 -3.53
N VAL A 141 -4.34 2.50 -3.79
CA VAL A 141 -4.65 2.97 -5.15
C VAL A 141 -3.44 3.53 -5.92
N LEU A 142 -2.23 3.51 -5.34
CA LEU A 142 -1.00 3.89 -6.05
C LEU A 142 -0.84 3.08 -7.34
N LEU A 143 -0.49 3.78 -8.43
CA LEU A 143 -0.23 3.18 -9.74
C LEU A 143 1.24 2.79 -9.92
N SER A 144 2.10 3.34 -9.08
CA SER A 144 3.51 2.99 -8.93
C SER A 144 3.88 3.17 -7.46
N PRO A 145 4.63 2.25 -6.84
CA PRO A 145 5.03 2.38 -5.45
C PRO A 145 5.83 3.66 -5.17
N LEU A 146 5.56 4.29 -4.03
CA LEU A 146 6.28 5.44 -3.48
C LEU A 146 6.87 5.09 -2.12
N SER A 147 7.90 5.81 -1.69
CA SER A 147 8.34 5.77 -0.29
C SER A 147 7.31 6.44 0.63
N ALA A 148 7.39 6.18 1.94
CA ALA A 148 6.54 6.87 2.92
C ALA A 148 6.71 8.39 2.87
N SER A 149 7.94 8.86 2.68
CA SER A 149 8.25 10.28 2.55
C SER A 149 7.62 10.91 1.31
N SER A 150 7.70 10.25 0.15
CA SER A 150 7.06 10.74 -1.08
C SER A 150 5.53 10.65 -1.01
N LEU A 151 4.98 9.62 -0.37
CA LEU A 151 3.53 9.50 -0.18
C LEU A 151 2.98 10.62 0.71
N SER A 152 3.61 10.89 1.86
CA SER A 152 3.22 12.00 2.75
C SER A 152 3.22 13.34 1.99
N ARG A 153 4.25 13.61 1.20
CA ARG A 153 4.34 14.82 0.38
C ARG A 153 3.30 14.88 -0.74
N LEU A 154 2.95 13.72 -1.34
CA LEU A 154 1.90 13.62 -2.34
C LEU A 154 0.53 13.90 -1.74
N SER A 155 0.13 13.12 -0.74
CA SER A 155 -1.18 13.18 -0.09
C SER A 155 -1.35 14.38 0.86
N ARG A 156 -0.31 15.21 1.02
CA ARG A 156 -0.24 16.36 1.94
C ARG A 156 -0.63 16.02 3.38
N LEU A 157 -0.38 14.78 3.78
CA LEU A 157 -0.55 14.31 5.14
C LEU A 157 0.71 14.64 5.94
N PRO A 158 0.60 15.09 7.21
CA PRO A 158 1.75 15.27 8.09
C PRO A 158 2.60 14.00 8.11
N LYS A 159 3.92 14.15 7.96
CA LYS A 159 4.83 13.00 7.88
C LYS A 159 4.73 12.15 9.14
N GLU A 160 4.58 12.81 10.28
CA GLU A 160 4.44 12.20 11.60
C GLU A 160 3.21 11.30 11.67
N GLU A 161 2.06 11.72 11.12
CA GLU A 161 0.84 10.91 11.08
C GLU A 161 0.98 9.69 10.16
N VAL A 162 1.63 9.87 9.00
CA VAL A 162 1.89 8.78 8.06
C VAL A 162 2.86 7.76 8.64
N ASP A 163 3.96 8.22 9.23
CA ASP A 163 4.96 7.36 9.86
C ASP A 163 4.33 6.59 11.04
N GLN A 164 3.57 7.27 11.91
CA GLN A 164 2.86 6.62 13.02
C GLN A 164 1.84 5.59 12.54
N THR A 165 1.09 5.91 11.47
CA THR A 165 0.16 4.96 10.85
C THR A 165 0.89 3.72 10.35
N PHE A 166 2.08 3.87 9.77
CA PHE A 166 2.85 2.76 9.21
C PHE A 166 3.59 1.93 10.25
N GLU A 167 4.04 2.53 11.36
CA GLU A 167 4.69 1.82 12.48
C GLU A 167 3.81 0.69 13.05
N ASP A 168 2.49 0.89 13.10
CA ASP A 168 1.57 -0.11 13.66
C ASP A 168 1.09 -1.15 12.63
N LEU A 169 1.50 -1.02 11.37
CA LEU A 169 1.01 -1.83 10.25
C LEU A 169 2.09 -2.66 9.57
N HIS A 170 3.27 -2.81 10.16
CA HIS A 170 4.36 -3.63 9.62
C HIS A 170 3.93 -5.10 9.33
N ALA A 171 2.88 -5.60 9.99
CA ALA A 171 2.35 -6.94 9.75
C ALA A 171 1.76 -7.11 8.35
N ILE A 172 1.34 -6.01 7.72
CA ILE A 172 0.65 -5.98 6.42
C ILE A 172 1.37 -5.08 5.40
N LEU A 173 2.19 -4.14 5.87
CA LEU A 173 2.99 -3.23 5.08
C LEU A 173 4.49 -3.51 5.26
N ASP A 174 5.21 -3.59 4.16
CA ASP A 174 6.66 -3.47 4.12
C ASP A 174 7.01 -1.99 4.10
N VAL A 175 7.58 -1.51 5.21
CA VAL A 175 7.99 -0.12 5.41
C VAL A 175 9.51 -0.14 5.61
N PRO A 176 10.27 0.12 4.55
CA PRO A 176 11.73 0.09 4.61
C PRO A 176 12.28 1.13 5.59
N GLU A 177 13.36 0.78 6.30
CA GLU A 177 14.09 1.72 7.18
C GLU A 177 14.70 2.89 6.39
N ASP A 178 15.14 2.63 5.16
CA ASP A 178 15.62 3.68 4.28
C ASP A 178 14.43 4.46 3.70
N PRO A 179 14.31 5.77 4.00
CA PRO A 179 13.17 6.60 3.62
C PRO A 179 13.04 6.84 2.10
N THR A 180 14.02 6.39 1.31
CA THR A 180 14.02 6.45 -0.16
C THR A 180 13.45 5.18 -0.80
N HIS A 181 13.36 4.08 -0.04
CA HIS A 181 12.83 2.82 -0.55
C HIS A 181 11.29 2.82 -0.55
N GLN A 182 10.74 2.06 -1.49
CA GLN A 182 9.30 2.05 -1.77
C GLN A 182 8.53 1.22 -0.74
N LEU A 183 7.38 1.75 -0.31
CA LEU A 183 6.38 1.01 0.44
C LEU A 183 5.77 -0.11 -0.40
N ARG A 184 5.52 -1.26 0.23
CA ARG A 184 4.84 -2.38 -0.44
C ARG A 184 3.83 -3.03 0.50
N LEU A 185 2.74 -3.52 -0.04
CA LEU A 185 1.91 -4.49 0.68
C LEU A 185 2.66 -5.82 0.74
N HIS A 186 2.62 -6.52 1.89
CA HIS A 186 3.16 -7.89 1.94
C HIS A 186 2.40 -8.84 1.01
N HIS A 187 1.12 -8.54 0.74
CA HIS A 187 0.33 -9.33 -0.19
C HIS A 187 -0.82 -8.53 -0.83
N PRO A 188 -1.14 -8.75 -2.13
CA PRO A 188 -2.23 -8.06 -2.82
C PRO A 188 -3.61 -8.25 -2.20
N SER A 189 -3.87 -9.39 -1.53
CA SER A 189 -5.17 -9.66 -0.89
C SER A 189 -5.57 -8.63 0.18
N PHE A 190 -4.62 -7.88 0.74
CA PHE A 190 -4.93 -6.80 1.66
C PHE A 190 -5.59 -5.60 0.96
N ARG A 191 -5.16 -5.30 -0.28
CA ARG A 191 -5.86 -4.33 -1.14
C ARG A 191 -7.27 -4.83 -1.45
N ASP A 192 -7.42 -6.09 -1.85
CA ASP A 192 -8.74 -6.66 -2.16
C ASP A 192 -9.69 -6.62 -0.95
N PHE A 193 -9.14 -6.85 0.25
CA PHE A 193 -9.86 -6.72 1.52
C PHE A 193 -10.37 -5.30 1.77
N LEU A 194 -9.49 -4.28 1.66
CA LEU A 194 -9.84 -2.89 1.95
C LEU A 194 -10.84 -2.28 0.95
N LEU A 195 -10.85 -2.76 -0.29
CA LEU A 195 -11.76 -2.29 -1.33
C LEU A 195 -13.13 -3.00 -1.29
N ASN A 196 -13.32 -3.97 -0.39
CA ASN A 196 -14.58 -4.70 -0.22
C ASN A 196 -15.21 -4.43 1.15
N LYS A 197 -16.28 -3.62 1.15
CA LYS A 197 -17.00 -3.21 2.37
C LYS A 197 -17.48 -4.39 3.22
N ASP A 198 -17.92 -5.48 2.60
CA ASP A 198 -18.46 -6.65 3.30
C ASP A 198 -17.37 -7.40 4.08
N ARG A 199 -16.10 -7.23 3.69
CA ARG A 199 -14.95 -7.88 4.32
C ARG A 199 -14.34 -7.04 5.43
N CYS A 200 -14.19 -5.74 5.23
CA CYS A 200 -13.44 -4.86 6.13
C CYS A 200 -14.29 -3.95 7.03
N GLY A 201 -15.61 -3.86 6.82
CA GLY A 201 -16.53 -3.08 7.66
C GLY A 201 -16.15 -1.60 7.71
N ASP A 202 -15.89 -1.09 8.92
CA ASP A 202 -15.60 0.33 9.16
C ASP A 202 -14.28 0.80 8.52
N PHE A 203 -13.39 -0.12 8.11
CA PHE A 203 -12.12 0.19 7.46
C PHE A 203 -12.22 0.28 5.93
N TRP A 204 -13.43 0.21 5.38
CA TRP A 204 -13.67 0.23 3.94
C TRP A 204 -13.17 1.52 3.27
N ILE A 205 -12.45 1.34 2.17
CA ILE A 205 -12.00 2.41 1.28
C ILE A 205 -12.82 2.36 0.01
N GLU A 206 -13.55 3.44 -0.27
CA GLU A 206 -14.21 3.67 -1.55
C GLU A 206 -13.14 3.97 -2.62
N GLU A 207 -12.89 3.02 -3.52
CA GLU A 207 -11.78 3.12 -4.50
C GLU A 207 -11.85 4.38 -5.37
N LYS A 208 -13.06 4.75 -5.80
CA LYS A 208 -13.29 5.93 -6.63
C LYS A 208 -12.97 7.22 -5.88
N GLU A 209 -13.33 7.30 -4.60
CA GLU A 209 -13.03 8.45 -3.75
C GLU A 209 -11.53 8.57 -3.51
N ALA A 210 -10.85 7.47 -3.19
CA ALA A 210 -9.40 7.44 -3.02
C ALA A 210 -8.67 7.90 -4.30
N HIS A 211 -9.13 7.46 -5.48
CA HIS A 211 -8.61 7.95 -6.76
C HIS A 211 -8.92 9.44 -6.99
N GLN A 212 -10.08 9.93 -6.58
CA GLN A 212 -10.43 11.36 -6.68
C GLN A 212 -9.53 12.22 -5.78
N LEU A 213 -9.24 11.77 -4.57
CA LEU A 213 -8.33 12.44 -3.64
C LEU A 213 -6.92 12.49 -4.23
N LEU A 214 -6.36 11.35 -4.66
CA LEU A 214 -5.02 11.36 -5.26
C LEU A 214 -4.93 12.19 -6.55
N ALA A 215 -5.98 12.21 -7.39
CA ALA A 215 -6.00 13.08 -8.57
C ALA A 215 -5.89 14.56 -8.17
N THR A 216 -6.71 14.97 -7.20
CA THR A 216 -6.68 16.32 -6.64
C THR A 216 -5.30 16.62 -6.06
N ASP A 217 -4.72 15.67 -5.35
CA ASP A 217 -3.44 15.84 -4.69
C ASP A 217 -2.28 16.00 -5.64
N CYS A 218 -2.25 15.18 -6.69
CA CYS A 218 -1.30 15.33 -7.78
C CYS A 218 -1.40 16.73 -8.43
N ILE A 219 -2.62 17.17 -8.75
CA ILE A 219 -2.84 18.46 -9.41
C ILE A 219 -2.37 19.62 -8.52
N GLN A 220 -2.72 19.61 -7.23
CA GLN A 220 -2.34 20.67 -6.31
C GLN A 220 -0.82 20.71 -6.11
N LEU A 221 -0.18 19.55 -5.91
CA LEU A 221 1.26 19.44 -5.76
C LEU A 221 2.00 19.98 -7.00
N MET A 222 1.54 19.61 -8.19
CA MET A 222 2.10 20.11 -9.44
C MET A 222 1.87 21.61 -9.60
N SER A 223 0.70 22.14 -9.25
CA SER A 223 0.41 23.58 -9.35
C SER A 223 1.33 24.43 -8.48
N GLN A 224 1.75 23.89 -7.33
CA GLN A 224 2.68 24.57 -6.40
C GLN A 224 4.15 24.44 -6.81
N THR A 225 4.49 23.40 -7.56
CA THR A 225 5.89 23.03 -7.84
C THR A 225 6.32 23.35 -9.27
N LEU A 226 5.45 23.11 -10.25
CA LEU A 226 5.76 23.26 -11.65
C LEU A 226 5.82 24.74 -12.03
N LYS A 227 6.99 25.16 -12.50
CA LYS A 227 7.28 26.48 -13.02
C LYS A 227 7.98 26.33 -14.37
N LYS A 228 7.95 27.40 -15.17
CA LYS A 228 8.75 27.47 -16.39
C LYS A 228 10.23 27.23 -16.07
N ASP A 229 10.91 26.46 -16.93
CA ASP A 229 12.33 26.17 -16.80
C ASP A 229 12.64 25.47 -15.46
N ILE A 230 11.85 24.45 -15.09
CA ILE A 230 11.93 23.79 -13.77
C ILE A 230 13.31 23.16 -13.49
N CYS A 231 13.98 22.67 -14.53
CA CYS A 231 15.34 22.13 -14.47
C CYS A 231 16.42 23.18 -14.82
N GLU A 232 16.02 24.45 -14.90
CA GLU A 232 16.86 25.65 -15.08
C GLU A 232 17.91 25.56 -16.21
N MET A 233 17.59 24.92 -17.35
CA MET A 233 18.47 24.71 -18.53
C MET A 233 19.94 24.30 -18.22
N HIS A 234 20.24 23.90 -16.99
CA HIS A 234 21.60 23.66 -16.53
C HIS A 234 21.87 22.18 -16.74
N ILE A 235 22.06 21.80 -18.01
CA ILE A 235 22.66 20.50 -18.32
C ILE A 235 24.11 20.62 -17.81
N PRO A 236 24.53 19.86 -16.77
CA PRO A 236 25.91 19.88 -16.35
C PRO A 236 26.76 19.46 -17.55
N SER A 237 27.62 20.34 -18.03
CA SER A 237 28.34 20.25 -19.30
C SER A 237 29.45 19.18 -19.32
N SER A 238 29.29 18.10 -18.56
CA SER A 238 30.15 16.92 -18.50
C SER A 238 29.30 15.66 -18.32
N GLN A 239 29.15 14.92 -19.42
CA GLN A 239 28.27 13.77 -19.61
C GLN A 239 28.60 12.60 -18.67
N THR A 240 27.70 12.33 -17.73
CA THR A 240 27.40 10.96 -17.28
C THR A 240 25.89 10.86 -17.08
N SER A 241 25.26 9.76 -17.50
CA SER A 241 23.81 9.54 -17.32
C SER A 241 23.37 9.61 -15.85
N GLN A 242 24.30 9.36 -14.92
CA GLN A 242 24.06 9.38 -13.49
C GLN A 242 23.88 10.80 -12.95
N VAL A 243 24.73 11.75 -13.35
CA VAL A 243 24.64 13.16 -12.95
C VAL A 243 23.35 13.80 -13.47
N GLU A 244 22.90 13.42 -14.67
CA GLU A 244 21.62 13.85 -15.24
C GLU A 244 20.44 13.28 -14.45
N SER A 245 20.47 11.99 -14.09
CA SER A 245 19.41 11.37 -13.28
C SER A 245 19.29 11.98 -11.89
N ASP A 246 20.40 12.32 -11.24
CA ASP A 246 20.39 12.90 -9.90
C ASP A 246 19.91 14.36 -9.92
N TRP A 247 20.23 15.11 -10.98
CA TRP A 247 19.69 16.45 -11.20
C TRP A 247 18.17 16.42 -11.42
N ILE A 248 17.68 15.50 -12.26
CA ILE A 248 16.24 15.32 -12.49
C ILE A 248 15.54 14.98 -11.17
N LYS A 249 16.09 14.09 -10.33
CA LYS A 249 15.50 13.78 -9.01
C LYS A 249 15.48 14.98 -8.06
N LYS A 250 16.39 15.94 -8.23
CA LYS A 250 16.41 17.17 -7.43
C LYS A 250 15.34 18.16 -7.88
N CYS A 251 15.18 18.35 -9.18
CA CYS A 251 14.20 19.29 -9.76
C CYS A 251 12.78 18.70 -9.79
N LEU A 252 12.68 17.41 -10.04
CA LEU A 252 11.47 16.59 -10.08
C LEU A 252 11.64 15.42 -9.10
N PRO A 253 11.43 15.64 -7.80
CA PRO A 253 11.40 14.56 -6.81
C PRO A 253 10.38 13.45 -7.15
N PRO A 254 10.48 12.25 -6.53
CA PRO A 254 9.67 11.09 -6.90
C PRO A 254 8.15 11.32 -6.87
N GLU A 255 7.64 12.06 -5.88
CA GLU A 255 6.21 12.39 -5.81
C GLU A 255 5.75 13.38 -6.89
N ILE A 256 6.63 14.26 -7.37
CA ILE A 256 6.34 15.15 -8.51
C ILE A 256 6.32 14.34 -9.81
N GLN A 257 7.29 13.44 -9.99
CA GLN A 257 7.31 12.53 -11.13
C GLN A 257 6.05 11.66 -11.16
N TYR A 258 5.65 11.13 -10.00
CA TYR A 258 4.40 10.38 -9.85
C TYR A 258 3.20 11.23 -10.25
N ALA A 259 3.08 12.43 -9.69
CA ALA A 259 1.97 13.33 -10.00
C ALA A 259 1.89 13.65 -11.50
N CYS A 260 3.03 13.95 -12.13
CA CYS A 260 3.12 14.23 -13.57
C CYS A 260 2.65 13.05 -14.44
N LEU A 261 2.92 11.81 -14.02
CA LEU A 261 2.57 10.61 -14.79
C LEU A 261 1.13 10.15 -14.58
N TYR A 262 0.61 10.27 -13.36
CA TYR A 262 -0.56 9.47 -12.95
C TYR A 262 -1.82 10.27 -12.63
N TRP A 263 -1.76 11.60 -12.55
CA TRP A 263 -2.93 12.42 -12.18
C TRP A 263 -4.14 12.21 -13.10
N VAL A 264 -3.92 12.08 -14.43
CA VAL A 264 -5.00 11.81 -15.40
C VAL A 264 -5.60 10.42 -15.22
N GLN A 265 -4.77 9.42 -14.90
CA GLN A 265 -5.24 8.05 -14.69
C GLN A 265 -6.09 7.96 -13.41
N HIS A 266 -5.67 8.65 -12.34
CA HIS A 266 -6.47 8.79 -11.13
C HIS A 266 -7.79 9.53 -11.40
N LEU A 267 -7.75 10.62 -12.17
CA LEU A 267 -8.93 11.36 -12.58
C LEU A 267 -9.94 10.46 -13.32
N GLN A 268 -9.46 9.70 -14.30
CA GLN A 268 -10.27 8.74 -15.05
C GLN A 268 -10.90 7.67 -14.14
N ARG A 269 -10.12 7.07 -13.24
CA ARG A 269 -10.61 6.00 -12.36
C ARG A 269 -11.56 6.49 -11.28
N SER A 270 -11.49 7.77 -10.89
CA SER A 270 -12.43 8.36 -9.94
C SER A 270 -13.87 8.40 -10.45
N GLY A 271 -14.08 8.50 -11.77
CA GLY A 271 -15.40 8.69 -12.37
C GLY A 271 -16.09 10.02 -12.05
N SER A 272 -15.50 10.88 -11.21
CA SER A 272 -16.06 12.17 -10.79
C SER A 272 -15.76 13.27 -11.81
N GLN A 273 -16.76 13.62 -12.63
CA GLN A 273 -16.60 14.59 -13.73
C GLN A 273 -16.66 16.07 -13.30
N ALA A 274 -17.40 16.42 -12.23
CA ALA A 274 -17.70 17.82 -11.92
C ALA A 274 -16.57 18.55 -11.16
N HIS A 275 -16.23 18.12 -9.94
CA HIS A 275 -15.29 18.84 -9.08
C HIS A 275 -13.84 18.73 -9.57
N ASN A 276 -13.39 17.51 -9.85
CA ASN A 276 -12.03 17.28 -10.33
C ASN A 276 -11.84 17.79 -11.76
N GLY A 277 -12.91 17.84 -12.58
CA GLY A 277 -12.88 18.42 -13.91
C GLY A 277 -12.55 19.91 -13.88
N GLU A 278 -13.14 20.67 -12.95
CA GLU A 278 -12.84 22.10 -12.80
C GLU A 278 -11.40 22.34 -12.30
N ILE A 279 -10.93 21.57 -11.32
CA ILE A 279 -9.55 21.66 -10.81
C ILE A 279 -8.54 21.32 -11.91
N ALA A 280 -8.79 20.23 -12.65
CA ALA A 280 -7.97 19.83 -13.80
C ALA A 280 -7.96 20.91 -14.89
N HIS A 281 -9.12 21.50 -15.20
CA HIS A 281 -9.22 22.56 -16.20
C HIS A 281 -8.39 23.80 -15.81
N ARG A 282 -8.53 24.28 -14.57
CA ARG A 282 -7.74 25.41 -14.04
C ARG A 282 -6.24 25.11 -14.07
N PHE A 283 -5.85 23.90 -13.69
CA PHE A 283 -4.47 23.44 -13.77
C PHE A 283 -3.94 23.49 -15.20
N LEU A 284 -4.66 22.93 -16.17
CA LEU A 284 -4.23 22.92 -17.57
C LEU A 284 -4.12 24.34 -18.14
N GLN A 285 -5.06 25.24 -17.81
CA GLN A 285 -4.99 26.65 -18.23
C GLN A 285 -3.70 27.35 -17.76
N ALA A 286 -3.24 27.03 -16.54
CA ALA A 286 -2.09 27.70 -15.93
C ALA A 286 -0.75 26.97 -16.15
N HIS A 287 -0.76 25.63 -16.20
CA HIS A 287 0.45 24.80 -16.11
C HIS A 287 0.60 23.74 -17.21
N LEU A 288 -0.23 23.71 -18.27
CA LEU A 288 -0.10 22.73 -19.35
C LEU A 288 1.34 22.64 -19.91
N LEU A 289 1.96 23.78 -20.21
CA LEU A 289 3.32 23.80 -20.75
C LEU A 289 4.37 23.36 -19.72
N HIS A 290 4.20 23.75 -18.45
CA HIS A 290 5.10 23.33 -17.37
C HIS A 290 5.04 21.81 -17.14
N TRP A 291 3.85 21.23 -17.23
CA TRP A 291 3.63 19.78 -17.13
C TRP A 291 4.26 19.03 -18.30
N LEU A 292 4.06 19.51 -19.54
CA LEU A 292 4.69 18.91 -20.72
C LEU A 292 6.21 19.03 -20.70
N GLU A 293 6.75 20.15 -20.19
CA GLU A 293 8.18 20.35 -19.99
C GLU A 293 8.74 19.30 -19.00
N ALA A 294 8.09 19.11 -17.85
CA ALA A 294 8.49 18.12 -16.86
C ALA A 294 8.49 16.69 -17.43
N LEU A 295 7.45 16.31 -18.18
CA LEU A 295 7.40 15.03 -18.89
C LEU A 295 8.51 14.88 -19.94
N GLY A 296 8.87 15.98 -20.62
CA GLY A 296 10.01 16.03 -21.53
C GLY A 296 11.33 15.69 -20.82
N TRP A 297 11.60 16.34 -19.68
CA TRP A 297 12.78 16.06 -18.85
C TRP A 297 12.82 14.64 -18.32
N MET A 298 11.67 14.05 -18.03
CA MET A 298 11.57 12.65 -17.58
C MET A 298 11.74 11.63 -18.73
N GLY A 299 11.76 12.07 -19.99
CA GLY A 299 11.70 11.17 -21.15
C GLY A 299 10.36 10.44 -21.28
N LYS A 300 9.27 11.07 -20.81
CA LYS A 300 7.91 10.53 -20.67
C LYS A 300 6.89 11.21 -21.57
N THR A 301 7.34 11.66 -22.73
CA THR A 301 6.51 12.35 -23.72
C THR A 301 5.41 11.45 -24.30
N SER A 302 5.69 10.15 -24.50
CA SER A 302 4.69 9.16 -24.93
C SER A 302 3.53 9.04 -23.94
N GLU A 303 3.84 8.95 -22.65
CA GLU A 303 2.88 8.89 -21.57
C GLU A 303 2.07 10.20 -21.48
N GLY A 304 2.72 11.35 -21.70
CA GLY A 304 2.08 12.65 -21.82
C GLY A 304 1.04 12.73 -22.95
N ILE A 305 1.39 12.24 -24.15
CA ILE A 305 0.47 12.20 -25.29
C ILE A 305 -0.74 11.32 -24.97
N GLN A 306 -0.53 10.14 -24.38
CA GLN A 306 -1.63 9.27 -23.96
C GLN A 306 -2.54 9.95 -22.92
N ALA A 307 -1.96 10.65 -21.95
CA ALA A 307 -2.71 11.39 -20.95
C ALA A 307 -3.57 12.51 -21.58
N ILE A 308 -3.06 13.24 -22.57
CA ILE A 308 -3.83 14.26 -23.31
C ILE A 308 -5.00 13.63 -24.07
N LEU A 309 -4.78 12.52 -24.76
CA LEU A 309 -5.86 11.81 -25.47
C LEU A 309 -6.97 11.34 -24.52
N ILE A 310 -6.60 10.87 -23.32
CA ILE A 310 -7.57 10.50 -22.28
C ILE A 310 -8.37 11.73 -21.84
N LEU A 311 -7.72 12.87 -21.61
CA LEU A 311 -8.40 14.12 -21.22
C LEU A 311 -9.35 14.61 -22.31
N GLU A 312 -8.95 14.58 -23.58
CA GLU A 312 -9.83 14.97 -24.71
C GLU A 312 -11.07 14.08 -24.78
N ALA A 313 -10.90 12.76 -24.66
CA ALA A 313 -12.03 11.83 -24.64
C ALA A 313 -12.96 12.09 -23.46
N HIS A 314 -12.43 12.44 -22.29
CA HIS A 314 -13.25 12.78 -21.12
C HIS A 314 -14.06 14.06 -21.35
N VAL A 315 -13.48 15.10 -21.95
CA VAL A 315 -14.20 16.36 -22.25
C VAL A 315 -15.31 16.13 -23.27
N GLN A 316 -15.06 15.34 -24.32
CA GLN A 316 -16.06 15.04 -25.34
C GLN A 316 -17.27 14.28 -24.78
N VAL A 317 -17.05 13.32 -23.88
CA VAL A 317 -18.13 12.60 -23.20
C VAL A 317 -18.93 13.53 -22.29
N SER A 318 -18.28 14.42 -21.54
CA SER A 318 -18.94 15.39 -20.65
C SER A 318 -19.84 16.38 -21.41
N CYS A 319 -19.46 16.80 -22.62
CA CYS A 319 -20.33 17.65 -23.46
C CYS A 319 -21.57 16.90 -23.96
N LEU A 320 -21.47 15.59 -24.19
CA LEU A 320 -22.60 14.77 -24.65
C LEU A 320 -23.60 14.44 -23.52
N SER A 321 -23.12 14.27 -22.29
CA SER A 321 -23.98 14.00 -21.12
C SER A 321 -24.72 15.24 -20.58
N ILE A 322 -24.39 16.44 -21.06
CA ILE A 322 -25.15 17.68 -20.78
C ILE A 322 -26.31 17.87 -21.78
N ILE A 323 -26.32 17.12 -22.88
CA ILE A 323 -27.29 17.27 -24.00
C ILE A 323 -28.48 16.29 -23.87
N TYR A 324 -28.52 15.43 -22.86
CA TYR A 324 -29.63 14.50 -22.57
C TYR A 324 -30.20 14.72 -21.18
#